data_AF-A0A846T833-F1
#
_entry.id   AF-A0A846T833-F1
#
_cell.length_a   1.000
_cell.length_b   1.000
_cell.length_c   1.000
_cell.angle_alpha   90.00
_cell.angle_beta   90.00
_cell.angle_gamma   90.00
#
_symmetry.space_group_name_H-M   'P 1'
#
loop_
_entity.id
_entity.type
_entity.pdbx_description
1 polymer ?
#
loop_
_entity_poly.entity_id
_entity_poly.type
_entity_poly.pdbx_seq_one_letter_code
_entity_poly.pdbx_strand_id
1 'polypeptide(L)'
;MDISRLAGVLMRLQTLLETGDMAANELARTEDSLLCAALGFTGDVLLRQIAAFDYEAALTTLRQRSAANHQPPADQEPAGA
;
A
#
# COMPACT_ATOMS: atom_id res chain seq x y z
N MET A 1 -6.15 -8.60 14.48
CA MET A 1 -5.56 -7.83 13.37
C MET A 1 -6.57 -7.86 12.26
N ASP A 2 -7.32 -6.76 12.10
CA ASP A 2 -8.52 -6.72 11.26
C ASP A 2 -8.15 -6.51 9.79
N ILE A 3 -7.92 -7.61 9.08
CA ILE A 3 -7.53 -7.62 7.67
C ILE A 3 -8.56 -6.88 6.80
N SER A 4 -9.85 -7.00 7.12
CA SER A 4 -10.94 -6.27 6.45
C SER A 4 -10.84 -4.76 6.64
N ARG A 5 -10.43 -4.30 7.83
CA ARG A 5 -10.22 -2.87 8.10
C ARG A 5 -9.03 -2.35 7.31
N LEU A 6 -7.91 -3.09 7.31
CA LEU A 6 -6.72 -2.73 6.54
C LEU A 6 -7.03 -2.63 5.04
N ALA A 7 -7.72 -3.61 4.46
CA ALA A 7 -8.10 -3.59 3.05
C ALA A 7 -8.95 -2.37 2.70
N GLY A 8 -9.90 -2.00 3.56
CA GLY A 8 -10.71 -0.78 3.39
C GLY A 8 -9.89 0.50 3.45
N VAL A 9 -8.93 0.58 4.38
CA VAL A 9 -8.02 1.73 4.51
C VAL A 9 -7.13 1.85 3.27
N LEU A 10 -6.55 0.75 2.79
CA LEU A 10 -5.67 0.76 1.61
C LEU A 10 -6.42 1.14 0.33
N MET A 11 -7.64 0.61 0.13
CA MET A 11 -8.47 0.95 -1.02
C MET A 11 -8.85 2.44 -1.03
N ARG A 12 -9.20 2.98 0.14
CA ARG A 12 -9.55 4.39 0.27
C ARG A 12 -8.33 5.29 0.10
N LEU A 13 -7.17 4.90 0.64
CA LEU A 13 -5.90 5.58 0.40
C LEU A 13 -5.57 5.61 -1.08
N GLN A 14 -5.69 4.48 -1.77
CA GLN A 14 -5.43 4.41 -3.21
C GLN A 14 -6.28 5.42 -3.99
N THR A 15 -7.59 5.45 -3.77
CA THR A 15 -8.48 6.40 -4.44
C THR A 15 -8.09 7.85 -4.16
N LEU A 16 -7.81 8.20 -2.90
CA LEU A 16 -7.43 9.57 -2.53
C LEU A 16 -6.10 9.98 -3.16
N LEU A 17 -5.13 9.06 -3.23
CA LEU A 17 -3.85 9.30 -3.88
C LEU A 17 -4.00 9.46 -5.41
N GLU A 18 -4.89 8.69 -6.04
CA GLU A 18 -5.18 8.81 -7.47
C GLU A 18 -5.85 10.14 -7.82
N THR A 19 -6.69 10.68 -6.93
CA THR A 19 -7.32 11.99 -7.11
C THR A 19 -6.46 13.15 -6.62
N GLY A 20 -5.32 12.88 -5.99
CA GLY A 20 -4.47 13.90 -5.36
C GLY A 20 -5.12 14.63 -4.19
N ASP A 21 -6.04 13.97 -3.50
CA ASP A 21 -6.84 14.55 -2.42
C ASP A 21 -6.01 14.67 -1.12
N MET A 22 -6.03 15.85 -0.49
CA MET A 22 -5.30 16.12 0.75
C MET A 22 -5.80 15.26 1.93
N ALA A 23 -7.04 14.75 1.87
CA ALA A 23 -7.57 13.81 2.83
C ALA A 23 -6.76 12.49 2.89
N ALA A 24 -5.93 12.19 1.88
CA ALA A 24 -4.99 11.07 1.93
C ALA A 24 -4.05 11.18 3.14
N ASN A 25 -3.54 12.38 3.43
CA ASN A 25 -2.65 12.61 4.56
C ASN A 25 -3.37 12.48 5.91
N GLU A 26 -4.60 12.97 6.01
CA GLU A 26 -5.42 12.83 7.22
C GLU A 26 -5.75 11.36 7.51
N LEU A 27 -6.14 10.60 6.48
CA LEU A 27 -6.42 9.17 6.60
C LEU A 27 -5.16 8.38 6.98
N ALA A 28 -4.03 8.69 6.33
CA ALA A 28 -2.74 8.09 6.62
C ALA A 28 -2.30 8.31 8.08
N ARG A 29 -2.42 9.53 8.60
CA ARG A 29 -2.10 9.85 10.00
C ARG A 29 -3.06 9.19 10.99
N THR A 30 -4.35 9.11 10.65
CA THR A 30 -5.36 8.47 11.51
C THR A 30 -5.11 6.97 11.65
N GLU A 31 -4.67 6.34 10.56
CA GLU A 31 -4.45 4.89 10.48
C GLU A 31 -2.96 4.51 10.55
N ASP A 32 -2.09 5.43 10.99
CA ASP A 32 -0.62 5.26 11.10
C ASP A 32 -0.26 3.95 11.81
N SER A 33 -0.81 3.76 13.01
CA SER A 33 -0.49 2.57 13.82
C SER A 33 -0.98 1.28 13.17
N LEU A 34 -2.09 1.32 12.42
CA LEU A 34 -2.61 0.17 11.69
C LEU A 34 -1.71 -0.15 10.48
N LEU A 35 -1.31 0.88 9.73
CA LEU A 35 -0.44 0.76 8.56
C LEU A 35 0.94 0.26 8.97
N CYS A 36 1.57 0.85 9.99
CA CYS A 36 2.86 0.38 10.51
C CYS A 36 2.77 -1.04 11.09
N ALA A 37 1.73 -1.38 11.84
CA ALA A 37 1.57 -2.73 12.39
C ALA A 37 1.40 -3.79 11.29
N ALA A 38 0.67 -3.47 10.20
CA ALA A 38 0.38 -4.43 9.14
C ALA A 38 1.44 -4.50 8.04
N LEU A 39 2.04 -3.36 7.68
CA LEU A 39 2.99 -3.25 6.57
C LEU A 39 4.44 -3.21 7.06
N GLY A 40 4.68 -2.97 8.35
CA GLY A 40 6.01 -2.79 8.91
C GLY A 40 6.72 -1.61 8.27
N PHE A 41 7.95 -1.84 7.81
CA PHE A 41 8.78 -0.84 7.14
C PHE A 41 8.11 -0.23 5.89
N THR A 42 7.36 -1.01 5.12
CA THR A 42 6.62 -0.49 3.97
C THR A 42 5.54 0.51 4.38
N GLY A 43 4.94 0.34 5.57
CA GLY A 43 3.97 1.27 6.13
C GLY A 43 4.61 2.62 6.45
N ASP A 44 5.78 2.60 7.07
CA ASP A 44 6.55 3.83 7.38
C ASP A 44 6.92 4.61 6.10
N VAL A 45 7.42 3.90 5.07
CA VAL A 45 7.74 4.51 3.77
C VAL A 45 6.51 5.13 3.12
N LEU A 46 5.38 4.42 3.12
CA LEU A 46 4.12 4.90 2.57
C LEU A 46 3.66 6.18 3.28
N LEU A 47 3.66 6.18 4.62
CA LEU A 47 3.27 7.34 5.44
C LEU A 47 4.16 8.56 5.15
N ARG A 48 5.47 8.35 5.01
CA ARG A 48 6.43 9.41 4.71
C ARG A 48 6.22 10.03 3.33
N GLN A 49 5.92 9.21 2.32
CA GLN A 49 5.61 9.67 0.96
C GLN A 49 4.31 10.49 0.95
N ILE A 50 3.28 10.02 1.65
CA ILE A 50 2.00 10.75 1.76
C ILE A 50 2.19 12.08 2.48
N ALA A 51 2.96 12.11 3.57
CA ALA A 51 3.26 13.33 4.30
C ALA A 51 4.10 14.34 3.47
N ALA A 52 4.89 13.86 2.52
CA ALA A 52 5.63 14.67 1.56
C ALA A 52 4.79 15.09 0.34
N PHE A 53 3.52 14.68 0.26
CA PHE A 53 2.64 14.85 -0.90
C PHE A 53 3.12 14.14 -2.17
N ASP A 54 4.05 13.18 -2.03
CA ASP A 54 4.56 12.32 -3.10
C ASP A 54 3.58 11.18 -3.40
N TYR A 55 2.38 11.53 -3.87
CA TYR A 55 1.30 10.57 -4.10
C TYR A 55 1.62 9.51 -5.16
N GLU A 56 2.42 9.86 -6.17
CA GLU A 56 2.89 8.92 -7.18
C GLU A 56 3.79 7.82 -6.59
N ALA A 57 4.70 8.21 -5.70
CA ALA A 57 5.58 7.29 -4.99
C ALA A 57 4.75 6.41 -4.03
N ALA A 58 3.78 7.00 -3.32
CA ALA A 58 2.87 6.26 -2.44
C ALA A 58 2.04 5.20 -3.19
N LEU A 59 1.51 5.55 -4.37
CA LEU A 59 0.80 4.60 -5.23
C LEU A 59 1.70 3.48 -5.73
N THR A 60 2.95 3.79 -6.07
CA THR A 60 3.93 2.79 -6.48
C THR A 60 4.22 1.79 -5.35
N THR A 61 4.44 2.29 -4.13
CA THR A 61 4.62 1.46 -2.93
C THR A 61 3.41 0.56 -2.66
N LEU A 62 2.20 1.10 -2.77
CA LEU A 62 0.95 0.34 -2.64
C LEU A 62 0.82 -0.76 -3.70
N ARG A 63 1.07 -0.44 -4.97
CA ARG A 63 0.98 -1.40 -6.09
C ARG A 63 2.01 -2.52 -5.98
N GLN A 64 3.24 -2.20 -5.61
CA GLN A 64 4.28 -3.20 -5.38
C GLN A 64 3.90 -4.18 -4.26
N ARG A 65 3.27 -3.69 -3.19
CA ARG A 65 2.79 -4.56 -2.12
C ARG A 65 1.62 -5.45 -2.55
N SER A 66 0.65 -4.91 -3.28
CA SER A 66 -0.47 -5.69 -3.81
C SER A 66 0.02 -6.78 -4.77
N ALA A 67 1.02 -6.48 -5.59
CA ALA A 67 1.67 -7.46 -6.47
C ALA A 67 2.44 -8.53 -5.66
N ALA A 68 3.17 -8.15 -4.61
CA ALA A 68 3.89 -9.07 -3.75
C ALA A 68 2.95 -9.99 -2.94
N ASN A 69 1.79 -9.50 -2.53
CA ASN A 69 0.73 -10.31 -1.92
C ASN A 69 -0.03 -11.20 -2.94
N HIS A 70 0.15 -10.95 -4.24
CA HIS A 70 -0.48 -11.70 -5.35
C HIS A 70 0.52 -12.52 -6.17
N GLN A 71 1.70 -12.85 -5.62
CA GLN A 71 2.62 -13.79 -6.28
C GLN A 71 2.16 -15.25 -6.09
N PRO A 72 1.68 -15.96 -7.14
CA PRO A 72 2.04 -17.36 -7.27
C PRO A 72 3.57 -17.45 -7.44
N PRO A 73 4.22 -18.54 -6.98
CA PRO A 73 5.66 -18.70 -7.14
C PRO A 73 6.01 -18.64 -8.63
N ALA A 74 6.83 -17.67 -9.00
CA ALA A 74 7.57 -17.66 -10.25
C ALA A 74 8.75 -18.63 -10.11
N ASP A 75 8.44 -19.94 -10.09
CA ASP A 75 9.35 -21.00 -10.49
C ASP A 75 8.57 -22.30 -10.75
N GLN A 76 8.25 -22.54 -12.02
CA GLN A 76 8.43 -23.87 -12.62
C GLN A 76 8.66 -23.69 -14.12
N GLU A 77 9.91 -23.97 -14.49
CA GLU A 77 10.60 -23.80 -15.78
C GLU A 77 9.92 -24.40 -17.03
N PRO A 78 10.37 -23.97 -18.24
CA PRO A 78 9.94 -24.50 -19.52
C PRO A 78 10.71 -25.79 -19.86
N ALA A 79 10.02 -26.88 -20.15
CA ALA A 79 10.66 -28.07 -20.74
C ALA A 79 9.73 -28.74 -21.73
N GLY A 80 10.17 -28.79 -22.98
CA GLY A 80 9.48 -29.49 -24.06
C GLY A 80 9.41 -30.99 -23.84
N ALA A 81 8.39 -31.59 -24.47
CA ALA A 81 8.39 -32.93 -25.03
C ALA A 81 7.28 -32.97 -26.09
#